data_AF-A0AA35T2P0-F1
#
_entry.id   AF-A0AA35T2P0-F1
#
_cell.length_a   1.000
_cell.length_b   1.000
_cell.length_c   1.000
_cell.angle_alpha   90.00
_cell.angle_beta   90.00
_cell.angle_gamma   90.00
#
_symmetry.space_group_name_H-M   'P 1'
#
loop_
_entity.id
_entity.type
_entity.pdbx_description
1 polymer ?
#
loop_
_entity_poly.entity_id
_entity_poly.type
_entity_poly.pdbx_seq_one_letter_code
_entity_poly.pdbx_strand_id
1 'polypeptide(L)'
;MHLYALTLQKASCIYQAVHGNFSGTKQQEILVGRGKTLELLRADPNTGKLHSVVSKEVCGLIRSIQPVRLTGSTKDYIVVGADSGRITILEYNPAKNVFEKIHQETFGKSGCRRIVPGQYMAVDPKGRAIMIGAVEKQKLVYILNRDAAARLTISSPLEAHKAHTLVYDIVGVDVGFENPMFACLELDYEEADNDPTGEKAQIAQQMLTFYELDLGLNHVVRKYSEPLEDTANLLIRVPGGSDGPSGILVCCENYLLYKNFGDQPDLRCPIPRRKNDLDDAERSMLFVCSATHKTKHMFFFLLQTEQGDLFKVTLESEEDVVTEIRIKYFDTVAVAAGLCVLRTGFLFCASEFGNHYLYQIAHLGDDDEEPEFSSAMPLEEGETFFFAPRPLKNLVLVDELESLSPIMSAHISDLANEDTPQLYLACGRGPRSSLRVLRHGLEVTEMAVSELPGNPNAVWTVKTNAAGYPHPPTEEFMSLYRGLLTATLVLSLERRWKRSRTPVSLGPHPPWLASRLGDDALSRYTQKWIRHIKS
;
A
#
# COMPACT_ATOMS: atom_id res chain seq x y z
N MET A 1 -23.68 7.00 35.07
CA MET A 1 -22.36 6.46 34.69
C MET A 1 -21.86 7.29 33.51
N HIS A 2 -20.72 7.96 33.66
CA HIS A 2 -20.10 8.74 32.58
C HIS A 2 -18.81 8.04 32.15
N LEU A 3 -18.62 7.86 30.84
CA LEU A 3 -17.44 7.24 30.26
C LEU A 3 -16.77 8.22 29.30
N TYR A 4 -15.46 8.08 29.11
CA TYR A 4 -14.68 8.88 28.18
C TYR A 4 -13.85 7.95 27.30
N ALA A 5 -14.07 8.00 25.99
CA ALA A 5 -13.38 7.15 25.03
C ALA A 5 -12.11 7.83 24.53
N LEU A 6 -10.98 7.14 24.65
CA LEU A 6 -9.68 7.56 24.10
C LEU A 6 -9.07 6.41 23.27
N THR A 7 -8.38 6.79 22.19
CA THR A 7 -7.64 5.84 21.35
C THR A 7 -6.15 5.95 21.70
N LEU A 8 -5.55 4.88 22.24
CA LEU A 8 -4.11 4.83 22.56
C LEU A 8 -3.28 4.51 21.32
N GLN A 9 -3.62 3.41 20.63
CA GLN A 9 -3.05 3.04 19.35
C GLN A 9 -4.12 3.17 18.28
N LYS A 10 -3.84 3.96 17.23
CA LYS A 10 -4.76 4.11 16.09
C LYS A 10 -4.86 2.79 15.32
N ALA A 11 -5.94 2.65 14.54
CA ALA A 11 -6.12 1.50 13.65
C ALA A 11 -4.93 1.40 12.68
N SER A 12 -4.37 0.20 12.54
CA SER A 12 -3.25 -0.08 11.65
C SER A 12 -3.66 -0.82 10.38
N CYS A 13 -4.90 -1.31 10.24
CA CYS A 13 -5.37 -1.90 8.99
C CYS A 13 -5.49 -0.83 7.90
N ILE A 14 -5.10 -1.15 6.66
CA ILE A 14 -5.29 -0.31 5.48
C ILE A 14 -6.30 -1.01 4.58
N TYR A 15 -7.43 -0.35 4.31
CA TYR A 15 -8.46 -0.88 3.42
C TYR A 15 -8.27 -0.42 1.97
N GLN A 16 -7.71 0.78 1.78
CA GLN A 16 -7.42 1.35 0.46
C GLN A 16 -6.13 2.15 0.54
N ALA A 17 -5.33 2.06 -0.53
CA ALA A 17 -4.11 2.82 -0.71
C ALA A 17 -4.10 3.38 -2.15
N VAL A 18 -3.84 4.68 -2.27
CA VAL A 18 -3.68 5.35 -3.56
C VAL A 18 -2.44 6.23 -3.52
N HIS A 19 -1.77 6.43 -4.66
CA HIS A 19 -0.59 7.28 -4.73
C HIS A 19 -0.80 8.47 -5.68
N GLY A 20 -0.09 9.56 -5.41
CA GLY A 20 -0.24 10.80 -6.14
C GLY A 20 0.78 11.86 -5.71
N ASN A 21 0.81 12.98 -6.42
CA ASN A 21 1.55 14.18 -6.05
C ASN A 21 0.65 15.09 -5.18
N PHE A 22 0.42 14.68 -3.94
CA PHE A 22 -0.50 15.38 -3.03
C PHE A 22 0.10 16.67 -2.46
N SER A 23 1.44 16.76 -2.34
CA SER A 23 2.10 18.00 -1.94
C SER A 23 2.25 19.04 -3.06
N GLY A 24 1.88 18.69 -4.31
CA GLY A 24 2.12 19.55 -5.48
C GLY A 24 3.58 19.61 -5.97
N THR A 25 4.43 18.74 -5.43
CA THR A 25 5.83 18.55 -5.84
C THR A 25 5.97 17.35 -6.78
N LYS A 26 7.15 17.17 -7.39
CA LYS A 26 7.44 15.98 -8.22
C LYS A 26 7.44 14.66 -7.43
N GLN A 27 7.73 14.72 -6.13
CA GLN A 27 7.70 13.54 -5.24
C GLN A 27 6.26 13.02 -5.12
N GLN A 28 6.12 11.69 -5.18
CA GLN A 28 4.84 11.02 -4.94
C GLN A 28 4.73 10.63 -3.46
N GLU A 29 3.51 10.72 -2.96
CA GLU A 29 3.11 10.26 -1.63
C GLU A 29 2.00 9.21 -1.75
N ILE A 30 1.76 8.49 -0.65
CA ILE A 30 0.77 7.43 -0.57
C ILE A 30 -0.29 7.85 0.43
N LEU A 31 -1.54 7.92 -0.02
CA LEU A 31 -2.68 8.18 0.83
C LEU A 31 -3.35 6.85 1.19
N VAL A 32 -3.54 6.60 2.48
CA VAL A 32 -4.12 5.36 2.99
C VAL A 32 -5.36 5.62 3.82
N GLY A 33 -6.39 4.80 3.60
CA GLY A 33 -7.63 4.78 4.37
C GLY A 33 -7.62 3.66 5.40
N ARG A 34 -7.57 4.00 6.69
CA ARG A 34 -7.59 3.04 7.81
C ARG A 34 -8.97 2.94 8.46
N GLY A 35 -10.01 2.88 7.63
CA GLY A 35 -11.42 2.87 8.04
C GLY A 35 -11.86 4.26 8.48
N LYS A 36 -11.55 4.66 9.72
CA LYS A 36 -11.94 5.97 10.29
C LYS A 36 -10.86 7.05 10.26
N THR A 37 -9.66 6.70 9.80
CA THR A 37 -8.51 7.60 9.75
C THR A 37 -8.03 7.70 8.31
N LEU A 38 -7.82 8.93 7.84
CA LEU A 38 -7.13 9.23 6.60
C LEU A 38 -5.69 9.62 6.92
N GLU A 39 -4.73 8.96 6.30
CA GLU A 39 -3.31 9.15 6.57
C GLU A 39 -2.51 9.31 5.27
N LEU A 40 -1.59 10.28 5.25
CA LEU A 40 -0.65 10.49 4.17
C LEU A 40 0.72 9.99 4.59
N LEU A 41 1.24 9.01 3.86
CA LEU A 41 2.57 8.43 4.01
C LEU A 41 3.51 8.97 2.93
N ARG A 42 4.78 9.10 3.28
CA ARG A 42 5.85 9.48 2.36
C ARG A 42 6.97 8.46 2.45
N ALA A 43 7.32 7.87 1.32
CA ALA A 43 8.55 7.09 1.18
C ALA A 43 9.71 8.05 0.93
N ASP A 44 10.75 7.99 1.77
CA ASP A 44 12.02 8.68 1.53
C ASP A 44 12.87 7.83 0.55
N PRO A 45 13.17 8.32 -0.66
CA PRO A 45 13.95 7.56 -1.63
C PRO A 45 15.39 7.29 -1.20
N ASN A 46 15.94 8.08 -0.27
CA ASN A 46 17.34 7.93 0.15
C ASN A 46 17.53 6.89 1.25
N THR A 47 16.65 6.93 2.27
CA THR A 47 16.70 5.98 3.40
C THR A 47 15.85 4.74 3.16
N GLY A 48 14.89 4.83 2.23
CA GLY A 48 13.92 3.77 1.96
C GLY A 48 12.83 3.66 3.01
N LYS A 49 12.76 4.57 3.99
CA LYS A 49 11.79 4.51 5.09
C LYS A 49 10.47 5.17 4.74
N LEU A 50 9.38 4.61 5.27
CA LEU A 50 8.05 5.19 5.24
C LEU A 50 7.83 6.07 6.46
N HIS A 51 7.41 7.32 6.22
CA HIS A 51 7.05 8.26 7.27
C HIS A 51 5.59 8.69 7.16
N SER A 52 4.88 8.69 8.28
CA SER A 52 3.56 9.31 8.37
C SER A 52 3.72 10.83 8.42
N VAL A 53 3.16 11.52 7.43
CA VAL A 53 3.23 12.98 7.28
C VAL A 53 2.09 13.64 8.05
N VAL A 54 0.85 13.18 7.78
CA VAL A 54 -0.35 13.64 8.47
C VAL A 54 -1.33 12.49 8.64
N SER A 55 -1.94 12.40 9.82
CA SER A 55 -2.93 11.38 10.16
C SER A 55 -4.12 12.06 10.83
N LYS A 56 -5.29 12.03 10.18
CA LYS A 56 -6.50 12.71 10.64
C LYS A 56 -7.67 11.74 10.74
N GLU A 57 -8.31 11.71 11.91
CA GLU A 57 -9.56 10.99 12.09
C GLU A 57 -10.70 11.75 11.39
N VAL A 58 -11.44 11.05 10.52
CA VAL A 58 -12.54 11.64 9.74
C VAL A 58 -13.90 11.46 10.43
N CYS A 59 -13.94 10.72 11.55
CA CYS A 59 -15.15 10.43 12.33
C CYS A 59 -16.29 9.81 11.50
N GLY A 60 -15.94 8.97 10.52
CA GLY A 60 -16.85 8.23 9.65
C GLY A 60 -16.13 7.05 9.02
N LEU A 61 -16.82 6.25 8.23
CA LEU A 61 -16.23 5.11 7.53
C LEU A 61 -15.87 5.52 6.10
N ILE A 62 -14.57 5.52 5.80
CA ILE A 62 -14.07 5.71 4.44
C ILE A 62 -14.32 4.42 3.66
N ARG A 63 -15.04 4.53 2.54
CA ARG A 63 -15.43 3.41 1.69
C ARG A 63 -14.76 3.44 0.32
N SER A 64 -14.48 4.63 -0.18
CA SER A 64 -13.76 4.82 -1.45
C SER A 64 -12.87 6.07 -1.39
N ILE A 65 -11.68 5.97 -1.96
CA ILE A 65 -10.70 7.05 -2.10
C ILE A 65 -10.14 7.02 -3.51
N GLN A 66 -10.13 8.15 -4.20
CA GLN A 66 -9.49 8.29 -5.51
C GLN A 66 -8.72 9.61 -5.61
N PRO A 67 -7.49 9.62 -6.15
CA PRO A 67 -6.82 10.85 -6.52
C PRO A 67 -7.43 11.43 -7.80
N VAL A 68 -7.51 12.76 -7.90
CA VAL A 68 -7.92 13.44 -9.12
C VAL A 68 -7.00 14.60 -9.45
N ARG A 69 -6.53 14.64 -10.70
CA ARG A 69 -5.70 15.73 -11.23
C ARG A 69 -6.47 16.49 -12.29
N LEU A 70 -6.73 17.78 -12.06
CA LEU A 70 -7.29 18.64 -13.10
C LEU A 70 -6.29 18.81 -14.25
N THR A 71 -6.79 18.94 -15.48
CA THR A 71 -5.95 19.17 -16.66
C THR A 71 -5.07 20.42 -16.47
N GLY A 72 -3.75 20.23 -16.63
CA GLY A 72 -2.75 21.28 -16.43
C GLY A 72 -2.36 21.57 -14.98
N SER A 73 -2.94 20.87 -13.99
CA SER A 73 -2.51 20.95 -12.59
C SER A 73 -1.27 20.10 -12.33
N THR A 74 -0.45 20.51 -11.37
CA THR A 74 0.69 19.72 -10.86
C THR A 74 0.36 18.94 -9.59
N LYS A 75 -0.80 19.21 -8.98
CA LYS A 75 -1.22 18.69 -7.68
C LYS A 75 -2.46 17.82 -7.81
N ASP A 76 -2.46 16.71 -7.06
CA ASP A 76 -3.58 15.80 -6.96
C ASP A 76 -4.49 16.19 -5.78
N TYR A 77 -5.77 16.32 -6.07
CA TYR A 77 -6.82 16.39 -5.06
C TYR A 77 -7.23 14.98 -4.64
N ILE A 78 -7.89 14.90 -3.50
CA ILE A 78 -8.32 13.65 -2.89
C ILE A 78 -9.84 13.63 -2.85
N VAL A 79 -10.45 12.69 -3.56
CA VAL A 79 -11.90 12.47 -3.50
C VAL A 79 -12.17 11.37 -2.49
N VAL A 80 -13.08 11.62 -1.54
CA VAL A 80 -13.44 10.67 -0.49
C VAL A 80 -14.94 10.38 -0.55
N GLY A 81 -15.26 9.10 -0.72
CA GLY A 81 -16.59 8.53 -0.51
C GLY A 81 -16.66 7.89 0.87
N ALA A 82 -17.57 8.38 1.70
CA ALA A 82 -17.76 7.92 3.08
C ALA A 82 -19.21 7.52 3.34
N ASP A 83 -19.50 7.07 4.55
CA ASP A 83 -20.85 6.75 5.04
C ASP A 83 -21.72 8.00 5.33
N SER A 84 -21.28 9.21 4.99
CA SER A 84 -22.00 10.44 5.34
C SER A 84 -23.18 10.79 4.41
N GLY A 85 -23.29 10.16 3.23
CA GLY A 85 -24.20 10.60 2.16
C GLY A 85 -23.72 11.87 1.42
N ARG A 86 -22.42 12.17 1.53
CA ARG A 86 -21.74 13.30 0.90
C ARG A 86 -20.47 12.86 0.18
N ILE A 87 -20.14 13.55 -0.91
CA ILE A 87 -18.86 13.43 -1.60
C ILE A 87 -17.98 14.59 -1.15
N THR A 88 -16.75 14.31 -0.76
CA THR A 88 -15.83 15.33 -0.24
C THR A 88 -14.57 15.37 -1.10
N ILE A 89 -14.17 16.57 -1.53
CA ILE A 89 -12.89 16.79 -2.22
C ILE A 89 -11.97 17.53 -1.26
N LEU A 90 -10.83 16.93 -0.97
CA LEU A 90 -9.80 17.45 -0.08
C LEU A 90 -8.54 17.82 -0.87
N GLU A 91 -7.79 18.77 -0.33
CA GLU A 91 -6.46 19.14 -0.79
C GLU A 91 -5.50 19.06 0.41
N TYR A 92 -4.34 18.42 0.23
CA TYR A 92 -3.32 18.43 1.28
C TYR A 92 -2.53 19.75 1.24
N ASN A 93 -2.44 20.46 2.35
CA ASN A 93 -1.64 21.69 2.47
C ASN A 93 -0.32 21.41 3.23
N PRO A 94 0.84 21.36 2.55
CA PRO A 94 2.12 21.06 3.19
C PRO A 94 2.57 22.11 4.21
N ALA A 95 2.19 23.38 4.01
CA ALA A 95 2.61 24.47 4.90
C ALA A 95 1.91 24.41 6.26
N LYS A 96 0.64 23.99 6.28
CA LYS A 96 -0.16 23.81 7.51
C LYS A 96 -0.15 22.38 8.04
N ASN A 97 0.33 21.43 7.23
CA ASN A 97 0.26 19.99 7.48
C ASN A 97 -1.17 19.50 7.79
N VAL A 98 -2.15 19.90 6.97
CA VAL A 98 -3.57 19.55 7.14
C VAL A 98 -4.24 19.21 5.81
N PHE A 99 -5.27 18.39 5.86
CA PHE A 99 -6.21 18.23 4.75
C PHE A 99 -7.23 19.36 4.79
N GLU A 100 -7.20 20.24 3.80
CA GLU A 100 -8.18 21.30 3.61
C GLU A 100 -9.35 20.76 2.80
N LYS A 101 -10.56 20.99 3.30
CA LYS A 101 -11.78 20.57 2.60
C LYS A 101 -12.15 21.64 1.58
N ILE A 102 -12.02 21.29 0.31
CA ILE A 102 -12.29 22.22 -0.80
C ILE A 102 -13.76 22.21 -1.16
N HIS A 103 -14.35 21.02 -1.33
CA HIS A 103 -15.77 20.85 -1.64
C HIS A 103 -16.41 19.74 -0.81
N GLN A 104 -17.71 19.88 -0.57
CA GLN A 104 -18.51 18.88 0.12
C GLN A 104 -19.97 18.94 -0.35
N GLU A 105 -20.32 18.08 -1.30
CA GLU A 105 -21.68 18.02 -1.87
C GLU A 105 -22.51 16.94 -1.19
N THR A 106 -23.77 17.24 -0.92
CA THR A 106 -24.71 16.31 -0.28
C THR A 106 -25.64 15.70 -1.32
N PHE A 107 -25.70 14.36 -1.37
CA PHE A 107 -26.54 13.64 -2.33
C PHE A 107 -27.47 12.62 -1.69
N GLY A 108 -27.25 12.25 -0.43
CA GLY A 108 -28.00 11.16 0.20
C GLY A 108 -28.00 11.20 1.72
N LYS A 109 -28.55 10.13 2.30
CA LYS A 109 -28.61 9.93 3.76
C LYS A 109 -27.34 9.24 4.26
N SER A 110 -27.00 9.46 5.53
CA SER A 110 -25.87 8.79 6.17
C SER A 110 -26.13 7.30 6.46
N GLY A 111 -25.04 6.56 6.64
CA GLY A 111 -24.94 5.12 6.83
C GLY A 111 -24.38 4.39 5.60
N CYS A 112 -23.80 3.21 5.82
CA CYS A 112 -23.44 2.26 4.75
C CYS A 112 -24.69 1.61 4.16
N ARG A 113 -25.47 2.37 3.38
CA ARG A 113 -26.73 1.91 2.78
C ARG A 113 -26.49 1.23 1.44
N ARG A 114 -27.41 0.32 1.09
CA ARG A 114 -27.41 -0.45 -0.16
C ARG A 114 -27.48 0.44 -1.41
N ILE A 115 -28.42 1.39 -1.40
CA ILE A 115 -28.74 2.24 -2.55
C ILE A 115 -28.16 3.66 -2.48
N VAL A 116 -27.43 4.03 -1.41
CA VAL A 116 -26.83 5.38 -1.32
C VAL A 116 -25.37 5.32 -1.77
N PRO A 117 -24.93 6.16 -2.73
CA PRO A 117 -23.57 6.13 -3.25
C PRO A 117 -22.49 6.35 -2.19
N GLY A 118 -21.31 5.77 -2.44
CA GLY A 118 -20.14 5.88 -1.57
C GLY A 118 -19.27 4.64 -1.53
N GLN A 119 -19.80 3.48 -1.97
CA GLN A 119 -19.03 2.23 -2.02
C GLN A 119 -17.99 2.25 -3.15
N TYR A 120 -18.43 2.64 -4.35
CA TYR A 120 -17.60 2.64 -5.54
C TYR A 120 -17.32 4.06 -6.00
N MET A 121 -16.13 4.27 -6.55
CA MET A 121 -15.73 5.58 -7.06
C MET A 121 -14.76 5.42 -8.21
N ALA A 122 -15.07 6.10 -9.31
CA ALA A 122 -14.23 6.19 -10.48
C ALA A 122 -14.01 7.65 -10.86
N VAL A 123 -12.85 7.92 -11.45
CA VAL A 123 -12.43 9.25 -11.86
C VAL A 123 -11.93 9.17 -13.30
N ASP A 124 -12.40 10.09 -14.14
CA ASP A 124 -11.87 10.32 -15.48
C ASP A 124 -10.36 10.61 -15.39
N PRO A 125 -9.49 9.88 -16.12
CA PRO A 125 -8.03 10.05 -16.02
C PRO A 125 -7.52 11.47 -16.31
N LYS A 126 -8.27 12.31 -17.04
CA LYS A 126 -7.92 13.73 -17.28
C LYS A 126 -8.52 14.68 -16.23
N GLY A 127 -9.21 14.14 -15.23
CA GLY A 127 -9.79 14.84 -14.09
C GLY A 127 -10.97 15.73 -14.43
N ARG A 128 -11.77 15.36 -15.45
CA ARG A 128 -12.93 16.13 -15.90
C ARG A 128 -14.23 15.72 -15.22
N ALA A 129 -14.32 14.49 -14.75
CA ALA A 129 -15.52 13.96 -14.10
C ALA A 129 -15.20 12.90 -13.05
N ILE A 130 -16.09 12.78 -12.06
CA ILE A 130 -16.07 11.74 -11.03
C ILE A 130 -17.42 11.02 -11.08
N MET A 131 -17.41 9.70 -11.07
CA MET A 131 -18.58 8.87 -10.85
C MET A 131 -18.52 8.25 -9.45
N ILE A 132 -19.59 8.39 -8.68
CA ILE A 132 -19.76 7.75 -7.37
C ILE A 132 -20.97 6.81 -7.42
N GLY A 133 -20.75 5.57 -6.99
CA GLY A 133 -21.73 4.49 -7.10
C GLY A 133 -22.13 3.89 -5.74
N ALA A 134 -23.38 3.48 -5.65
CA ALA A 134 -23.88 2.58 -4.61
C ALA A 134 -23.68 1.12 -5.02
N VAL A 135 -23.96 0.18 -4.11
CA VAL A 135 -23.96 -1.26 -4.44
C VAL A 135 -25.12 -1.61 -5.36
N GLU A 136 -26.21 -0.86 -5.28
CA GLU A 136 -27.39 -1.06 -6.11
C GLU A 136 -27.95 0.28 -6.59
N LYS A 137 -28.49 0.28 -7.80
CA LYS A 137 -29.34 1.33 -8.38
C LYS A 137 -28.70 2.69 -8.64
N GLN A 138 -28.25 3.38 -7.60
CA GLN A 138 -27.85 4.78 -7.71
C GLN A 138 -26.38 4.93 -8.12
N LYS A 139 -26.18 5.64 -9.21
CA LYS A 139 -24.90 6.17 -9.68
C LYS A 139 -25.07 7.67 -9.95
N LEU A 140 -24.11 8.47 -9.52
CA LEU A 140 -24.08 9.92 -9.71
C LEU A 140 -22.76 10.34 -10.35
N VAL A 141 -22.81 11.28 -11.29
CA VAL A 141 -21.63 11.82 -11.97
C VAL A 141 -21.52 13.31 -11.67
N TYR A 142 -20.33 13.75 -11.26
CA TYR A 142 -20.00 15.15 -11.02
C TYR A 142 -18.97 15.61 -12.03
N ILE A 143 -19.20 16.76 -12.66
CA ILE A 143 -18.25 17.41 -13.56
C ILE A 143 -17.32 18.29 -12.73
N LEU A 144 -16.03 18.18 -13.01
CA LEU A 144 -14.99 18.99 -12.39
C LEU A 144 -14.50 20.03 -13.39
N ASN A 145 -14.45 21.28 -12.94
CA ASN A 145 -13.92 22.39 -13.71
C ASN A 145 -13.00 23.26 -12.85
N ARG A 146 -12.27 24.17 -13.51
CA ARG A 146 -11.47 25.20 -12.86
C ARG A 146 -12.07 26.59 -13.14
N ASP A 147 -12.18 27.41 -12.10
CA ASP A 147 -12.55 28.82 -12.27
C ASP A 147 -11.38 29.65 -12.81
N ALA A 148 -11.62 30.95 -13.07
CA ALA A 148 -10.58 31.87 -13.53
C ALA A 148 -9.44 32.07 -12.53
N ALA A 149 -9.65 31.73 -11.24
CA ALA A 149 -8.65 31.75 -10.18
C ALA A 149 -7.96 30.39 -9.99
N ALA A 150 -8.13 29.46 -10.94
CA ALA A 150 -7.59 28.09 -10.90
C ALA A 150 -8.07 27.23 -9.72
N ARG A 151 -9.19 27.61 -9.09
CA ARG A 151 -9.81 26.81 -8.02
C ARG A 151 -10.69 25.74 -8.63
N LEU A 152 -10.66 24.56 -8.04
CA LEU A 152 -11.55 23.46 -8.40
C LEU A 152 -13.01 23.86 -8.13
N THR A 153 -13.89 23.54 -9.06
CA THR A 153 -15.35 23.72 -8.98
C THR A 153 -16.03 22.40 -9.33
N ILE A 154 -17.16 22.13 -8.70
CA ILE A 154 -17.94 20.90 -8.88
C ILE A 154 -19.35 21.26 -9.38
N SER A 155 -19.87 20.52 -10.35
CA SER A 155 -21.23 20.70 -10.86
C SER A 155 -22.30 20.10 -9.95
N SER A 156 -23.56 20.37 -10.25
CA SER A 156 -24.67 19.53 -9.76
C SER A 156 -24.50 18.07 -10.26
N PRO A 157 -24.97 17.08 -9.48
CA PRO A 157 -24.86 15.68 -9.87
C PRO A 157 -25.78 15.35 -11.06
N LEU A 158 -25.25 14.58 -11.99
CA LEU A 158 -25.99 13.95 -13.07
C LEU A 158 -26.33 12.51 -12.68
N GLU A 159 -27.59 12.12 -12.88
CA GLU A 159 -28.09 10.81 -12.48
C GLU A 159 -27.85 9.76 -13.57
N ALA A 160 -27.32 8.60 -13.17
CA ALA A 160 -27.16 7.42 -14.01
C ALA A 160 -27.82 6.20 -13.34
N HIS A 161 -29.06 6.39 -12.87
CA HIS A 161 -29.76 5.38 -12.07
C HIS A 161 -30.32 4.24 -12.93
N LYS A 162 -30.19 3.01 -12.45
CA LYS A 162 -30.81 1.83 -13.08
C LYS A 162 -31.36 0.90 -11.99
N ALA A 163 -32.69 0.77 -11.92
CA ALA A 163 -33.35 -0.08 -10.93
C ALA A 163 -32.97 -1.55 -11.09
N HIS A 164 -33.04 -2.32 -10.00
CA HIS A 164 -32.77 -3.77 -9.96
C HIS A 164 -31.38 -4.18 -10.47
N THR A 165 -30.41 -3.27 -10.41
CA THR A 165 -29.04 -3.54 -10.86
C THR A 165 -28.05 -3.44 -9.72
N LEU A 166 -27.36 -4.54 -9.47
CA LEU A 166 -26.19 -4.63 -8.58
C LEU A 166 -24.95 -4.14 -9.33
N VAL A 167 -24.03 -3.50 -8.63
CA VAL A 167 -22.74 -3.04 -9.15
C VAL A 167 -21.63 -3.73 -8.38
N TYR A 168 -20.71 -4.38 -9.10
CA TYR A 168 -19.57 -5.11 -8.53
C TYR A 168 -18.31 -4.25 -8.47
N ASP A 169 -18.06 -3.45 -9.51
CA ASP A 169 -16.94 -2.51 -9.59
C ASP A 169 -17.24 -1.39 -10.59
N ILE A 170 -16.55 -0.24 -10.46
CA ILE A 170 -16.64 0.91 -11.36
C ILE A 170 -15.24 1.47 -11.65
N VAL A 171 -14.91 1.64 -12.93
CA VAL A 171 -13.64 2.22 -13.38
C VAL A 171 -13.85 3.29 -14.45
N GLY A 172 -13.05 4.34 -14.39
CA GLY A 172 -13.00 5.38 -15.43
C GLY A 172 -12.09 4.96 -16.56
N VAL A 173 -12.57 5.06 -17.80
CA VAL A 173 -11.86 4.66 -19.02
C VAL A 173 -11.01 5.81 -19.55
N ASP A 174 -9.77 5.55 -19.97
CA ASP A 174 -8.87 6.59 -20.49
C ASP A 174 -9.11 6.84 -21.98
N VAL A 175 -10.13 7.64 -22.27
CA VAL A 175 -10.54 7.97 -23.64
C VAL A 175 -9.79 9.18 -24.21
N GLY A 176 -8.64 9.53 -23.65
CA GLY A 176 -7.94 10.77 -24.04
C GLY A 176 -8.76 12.00 -23.67
N PHE A 177 -9.18 12.79 -24.67
CA PHE A 177 -10.00 13.99 -24.48
C PHE A 177 -11.43 13.86 -25.04
N GLU A 178 -11.83 12.68 -25.49
CA GLU A 178 -13.22 12.37 -25.84
C GLU A 178 -14.13 12.42 -24.62
N ASN A 179 -15.45 12.36 -24.83
CA ASN A 179 -16.44 12.35 -23.75
C ASN A 179 -16.08 11.31 -22.67
N PRO A 180 -15.98 11.70 -21.37
CA PRO A 180 -15.59 10.78 -20.30
C PRO A 180 -16.48 9.53 -20.26
N MET A 181 -15.84 8.36 -20.15
CA MET A 181 -16.54 7.08 -20.04
C MET A 181 -16.23 6.38 -18.72
N PHE A 182 -17.24 5.72 -18.17
CA PHE A 182 -17.15 4.90 -16.97
C PHE A 182 -17.70 3.52 -17.26
N ALA A 183 -16.92 2.48 -16.99
CA ALA A 183 -17.39 1.11 -17.06
C ALA A 183 -17.77 0.59 -15.69
N CYS A 184 -18.83 -0.21 -15.67
CA CYS A 184 -19.36 -0.85 -14.48
C CYS A 184 -19.56 -2.34 -14.77
N LEU A 185 -19.24 -3.18 -13.79
CA LEU A 185 -19.71 -4.56 -13.74
C LEU A 185 -21.09 -4.58 -13.10
N GLU A 186 -22.11 -4.96 -13.86
CA GLU A 186 -23.51 -4.88 -13.46
C GLU A 186 -24.19 -6.24 -13.50
N LEU A 187 -25.13 -6.51 -12.60
CA LEU A 187 -26.00 -7.69 -12.64
C LEU A 187 -27.44 -7.25 -12.43
N ASP A 188 -28.32 -7.55 -13.38
CA ASP A 188 -29.75 -7.32 -13.24
C ASP A 188 -30.40 -8.53 -12.56
N TYR A 189 -31.13 -8.30 -11.47
CA TYR A 189 -31.79 -9.34 -10.69
C TYR A 189 -33.33 -9.25 -10.75
N GLU A 190 -33.89 -8.35 -11.56
CA GLU A 190 -35.35 -8.17 -11.67
C GLU A 190 -36.05 -9.47 -12.05
N GLU A 191 -35.50 -10.21 -13.01
CA GLU A 191 -36.12 -11.45 -13.46
C GLU A 191 -35.97 -12.59 -12.43
N ALA A 192 -34.85 -12.64 -11.72
CA ALA A 192 -34.59 -13.64 -10.68
C ALA A 192 -35.55 -13.49 -9.50
N ASP A 193 -35.87 -12.26 -9.08
CA ASP A 193 -36.83 -12.00 -8.00
C ASP A 193 -38.27 -12.44 -8.37
N ASN A 194 -38.60 -12.45 -9.67
CA ASN A 194 -39.92 -12.79 -10.17
C ASN A 194 -40.07 -14.27 -10.55
N ASP A 195 -39.03 -15.08 -10.36
CA ASP A 195 -39.01 -16.50 -10.71
C ASP A 195 -38.91 -17.42 -9.48
N PRO A 196 -40.04 -18.03 -9.05
CA PRO A 196 -40.05 -18.98 -7.92
C PRO A 196 -39.26 -20.27 -8.18
N THR A 197 -38.92 -20.60 -9.43
CA THR A 197 -38.17 -21.83 -9.77
C THR A 197 -36.68 -21.72 -9.46
N GLY A 198 -36.15 -20.49 -9.46
CA GLY A 198 -34.74 -20.21 -9.29
C GLY A 198 -33.88 -20.45 -10.54
N GLU A 199 -34.47 -20.87 -11.67
CA GLU A 199 -33.75 -21.08 -12.93
C GLU A 199 -33.14 -19.77 -13.44
N LYS A 200 -33.90 -18.66 -13.36
CA LYS A 200 -33.43 -17.34 -13.79
C LYS A 200 -32.26 -16.81 -12.98
N ALA A 201 -32.19 -17.14 -11.69
CA ALA A 201 -31.07 -16.78 -10.85
C ALA A 201 -29.78 -17.52 -11.26
N GLN A 202 -29.90 -18.77 -11.74
CA GLN A 202 -28.76 -19.58 -12.15
C GLN A 202 -28.16 -19.15 -13.50
N ILE A 203 -29.01 -18.68 -14.42
CA ILE A 203 -28.56 -18.21 -15.74
C ILE A 203 -28.22 -16.71 -15.78
N ALA A 204 -28.38 -15.99 -14.67
CA ALA A 204 -28.12 -14.56 -14.61
C ALA A 204 -26.63 -14.27 -14.83
N GLN A 205 -26.32 -13.53 -15.91
CA GLN A 205 -24.95 -13.19 -16.29
C GLN A 205 -24.64 -11.74 -15.94
N GLN A 206 -23.39 -11.50 -15.56
CA GLN A 206 -22.89 -10.15 -15.38
C GLN A 206 -22.77 -9.44 -16.74
N MET A 207 -22.99 -8.13 -16.73
CA MET A 207 -22.93 -7.26 -17.88
C MET A 207 -21.83 -6.23 -17.67
N LEU A 208 -20.91 -6.10 -18.64
CA LEU A 208 -20.00 -4.97 -18.70
C LEU A 208 -20.73 -3.81 -19.38
N THR A 209 -21.02 -2.77 -18.60
CA THR A 209 -21.81 -1.62 -19.06
C THR A 209 -20.96 -0.36 -19.08
N PHE A 210 -21.01 0.40 -20.17
CA PHE A 210 -20.32 1.68 -20.32
C PHE A 210 -21.30 2.85 -20.30
N TYR A 211 -21.03 3.79 -19.39
CA TYR A 211 -21.72 5.05 -19.26
C TYR A 211 -20.86 6.17 -19.85
N GLU A 212 -21.41 6.90 -20.81
CA GLU A 212 -20.77 8.07 -21.42
C GLU A 212 -21.37 9.35 -20.85
N LEU A 213 -20.50 10.27 -20.43
CA LEU A 213 -20.88 11.62 -20.06
C LEU A 213 -20.73 12.52 -21.27
N ASP A 214 -21.85 12.94 -21.86
CA ASP A 214 -21.85 13.95 -22.91
C ASP A 214 -21.69 15.33 -22.27
N LEU A 215 -20.51 15.94 -22.44
CA LEU A 215 -20.20 17.25 -21.89
C LEU A 215 -20.95 18.39 -22.59
N GLY A 216 -21.38 18.20 -23.84
CA GLY A 216 -22.13 19.20 -24.61
C GLY A 216 -23.61 19.21 -24.23
N LEU A 217 -24.21 18.03 -24.10
CA LEU A 217 -25.61 17.86 -23.72
C LEU A 217 -25.84 17.79 -22.20
N ASN A 218 -24.76 17.69 -21.41
CA ASN A 218 -24.77 17.67 -19.95
C ASN A 218 -25.69 16.57 -19.36
N HIS A 219 -25.58 15.35 -19.89
CA HIS A 219 -26.30 14.18 -19.38
C HIS A 219 -25.44 12.92 -19.53
N VAL A 220 -25.77 11.88 -18.76
CA VAL A 220 -25.06 10.59 -18.80
C VAL A 220 -25.96 9.59 -19.50
N VAL A 221 -25.41 8.87 -20.49
CA VAL A 221 -26.13 7.84 -21.23
C VAL A 221 -25.48 6.48 -21.00
N ARG A 222 -26.29 5.43 -20.93
CA ARG A 222 -25.80 4.06 -21.01
C ARG A 222 -25.55 3.73 -22.48
N LYS A 223 -24.29 3.81 -22.91
CA LYS A 223 -23.92 3.73 -24.32
C LYS A 223 -23.84 2.29 -24.83
N TYR A 224 -23.18 1.43 -24.05
CA TYR A 224 -22.97 0.02 -24.39
C TYR A 224 -23.21 -0.87 -23.18
N SER A 225 -23.64 -2.10 -23.45
CA SER A 225 -23.79 -3.14 -22.45
C SER A 225 -23.63 -4.49 -23.11
N GLU A 226 -22.65 -5.26 -22.67
CA GLU A 226 -22.35 -6.59 -23.19
C GLU A 226 -22.33 -7.62 -22.06
N PRO A 227 -22.87 -8.83 -22.28
CA PRO A 227 -22.77 -9.91 -21.30
C PRO A 227 -21.34 -10.42 -21.19
N LEU A 228 -20.96 -10.84 -19.99
CA LEU A 228 -19.72 -11.55 -19.71
C LEU A 228 -20.03 -13.05 -19.57
N GLU A 229 -19.17 -13.88 -20.15
CA GLU A 229 -19.26 -15.35 -20.03
C GLU A 229 -18.95 -15.82 -18.61
N ASP A 230 -17.85 -15.31 -18.05
CA ASP A 230 -17.36 -15.66 -16.71
C ASP A 230 -17.69 -14.56 -15.69
N THR A 231 -17.73 -14.94 -14.42
CA THR A 231 -17.89 -13.98 -13.33
C THR A 231 -16.62 -13.17 -13.11
N ALA A 232 -16.76 -11.86 -12.96
CA ALA A 232 -15.71 -10.88 -12.77
C ALA A 232 -15.84 -10.16 -11.42
N ASN A 233 -14.69 -9.82 -10.85
CA ASN A 233 -14.60 -9.18 -9.54
C ASN A 233 -13.93 -7.79 -9.56
N LEU A 234 -13.07 -7.50 -10.53
CA LEU A 234 -12.27 -6.28 -10.60
C LEU A 234 -12.12 -5.78 -12.04
N LEU A 235 -12.22 -4.47 -12.24
CA LEU A 235 -11.89 -3.79 -13.49
C LEU A 235 -10.57 -3.01 -13.34
N ILE A 236 -9.80 -2.93 -14.43
CA ILE A 236 -8.54 -2.18 -14.46
C ILE A 236 -8.52 -1.28 -15.68
N ARG A 237 -8.28 0.00 -15.46
CA ARG A 237 -8.16 0.98 -16.56
C ARG A 237 -6.90 0.70 -17.37
N VAL A 238 -7.04 0.63 -18.68
CA VAL A 238 -5.90 0.63 -19.60
C VAL A 238 -5.63 2.08 -20.04
N PRO A 239 -4.38 2.57 -19.99
CA PRO A 239 -4.03 3.89 -20.51
C PRO A 239 -4.44 4.06 -21.97
N GLY A 240 -4.92 5.24 -22.32
CA GLY A 240 -5.44 5.51 -23.65
C GLY A 240 -5.10 6.89 -24.19
N GLY A 241 -5.62 7.19 -25.39
CA GLY A 241 -5.25 8.39 -26.15
C GLY A 241 -3.83 8.26 -26.71
N SER A 242 -2.96 9.23 -26.46
CA SER A 242 -1.58 9.20 -26.96
C SER A 242 -0.68 8.20 -26.24
N ASP A 243 -1.17 7.57 -25.17
CA ASP A 243 -0.34 6.80 -24.25
C ASP A 243 -0.63 5.29 -24.28
N GLY A 244 -1.60 4.84 -25.08
CA GLY A 244 -2.01 3.44 -25.16
C GLY A 244 -3.36 3.26 -25.87
N PRO A 245 -3.85 2.02 -25.98
CA PRO A 245 -5.02 1.65 -26.78
C PRO A 245 -6.38 1.97 -26.12
N SER A 246 -6.40 2.51 -24.89
CA SER A 246 -7.63 2.63 -24.07
C SER A 246 -8.19 1.24 -23.70
N GLY A 247 -9.45 1.17 -23.27
CA GLY A 247 -10.10 -0.07 -22.89
C GLY A 247 -9.89 -0.47 -21.43
N ILE A 248 -10.24 -1.70 -21.12
CA ILE A 248 -10.32 -2.22 -19.74
C ILE A 248 -9.88 -3.67 -19.70
N LEU A 249 -9.12 -4.01 -18.66
CA LEU A 249 -8.92 -5.40 -18.27
C LEU A 249 -9.98 -5.78 -17.24
N VAL A 250 -10.71 -6.85 -17.54
CA VAL A 250 -11.71 -7.47 -16.68
C VAL A 250 -11.08 -8.70 -16.03
N CYS A 251 -10.93 -8.68 -14.71
CA CYS A 251 -10.46 -9.83 -13.94
C CYS A 251 -11.65 -10.76 -13.70
N CYS A 252 -11.64 -11.90 -14.37
CA CYS A 252 -12.62 -12.96 -14.24
C CYS A 252 -12.07 -14.11 -13.41
N GLU A 253 -12.96 -15.02 -13.01
CA GLU A 253 -12.59 -16.30 -12.43
C GLU A 253 -11.72 -17.12 -13.40
N ASN A 254 -10.48 -17.42 -13.01
CA ASN A 254 -9.45 -18.10 -13.82
C ASN A 254 -8.96 -17.39 -15.09
N TYR A 255 -9.53 -16.24 -15.48
CA TYR A 255 -9.19 -15.56 -16.74
C TYR A 255 -8.98 -14.06 -16.56
N LEU A 256 -8.11 -13.51 -17.41
CA LEU A 256 -7.98 -12.08 -17.65
C LEU A 256 -8.50 -11.77 -19.04
N LEU A 257 -9.48 -10.87 -19.13
CA LEU A 257 -10.11 -10.47 -20.39
C LEU A 257 -9.78 -9.01 -20.70
N TYR A 258 -9.35 -8.71 -21.92
CA TYR A 258 -9.26 -7.34 -22.41
C TYR A 258 -10.45 -7.04 -23.31
N LYS A 259 -11.19 -5.98 -22.95
CA LYS A 259 -12.32 -5.45 -23.74
C LYS A 259 -12.09 -3.97 -24.02
N ASN A 260 -12.28 -3.57 -25.27
CA ASN A 260 -12.28 -2.18 -25.69
C ASN A 260 -13.47 -1.91 -26.62
N PHE A 261 -13.74 -0.63 -26.88
CA PHE A 261 -14.80 -0.23 -27.80
C PHE A 261 -14.42 -0.47 -29.27
N GLY A 262 -15.46 -0.58 -30.10
CA GLY A 262 -15.31 -0.62 -31.55
C GLY A 262 -15.04 -2.04 -32.05
N ASP A 263 -14.16 -2.16 -33.04
CA ASP A 263 -13.88 -3.41 -33.73
C ASP A 263 -12.78 -4.24 -33.03
N GLN A 264 -12.40 -3.89 -31.80
CA GLN A 264 -11.42 -4.64 -31.03
C GLN A 264 -11.99 -6.02 -30.64
N PRO A 265 -11.34 -7.13 -31.01
CA PRO A 265 -11.75 -8.45 -30.54
C PRO A 265 -11.47 -8.62 -29.05
N ASP A 266 -12.33 -9.38 -28.39
CA ASP A 266 -12.16 -9.82 -27.02
C ASP A 266 -10.91 -10.71 -26.93
N LEU A 267 -9.94 -10.32 -26.08
CA LEU A 267 -8.75 -11.13 -25.82
C LEU A 267 -8.84 -11.76 -24.45
N ARG A 268 -8.66 -13.08 -24.37
CA ARG A 268 -8.74 -13.85 -23.13
C ARG A 268 -7.40 -14.53 -22.84
N CYS A 269 -6.92 -14.43 -21.61
CA CYS A 269 -5.71 -15.08 -21.14
C CYS A 269 -5.98 -15.82 -19.82
N PRO A 270 -5.75 -17.14 -19.74
CA PRO A 270 -5.86 -17.88 -18.47
C PRO A 270 -4.87 -17.38 -17.42
N ILE A 271 -5.29 -17.37 -16.15
CA ILE A 271 -4.42 -17.05 -15.01
C ILE A 271 -3.45 -18.23 -14.79
N PRO A 272 -2.13 -18.03 -14.86
CA PRO A 272 -1.17 -19.10 -14.62
C PRO A 272 -1.26 -19.65 -13.19
N ARG A 273 -1.14 -20.98 -13.04
CA ARG A 273 -1.19 -21.68 -11.75
C ARG A 273 0.20 -22.15 -11.28
N ARG A 274 0.36 -22.33 -9.98
CA ARG A 274 1.60 -22.87 -9.40
C ARG A 274 1.76 -24.34 -9.80
N LYS A 275 2.98 -24.75 -10.15
CA LYS A 275 3.31 -26.16 -10.36
C LYS A 275 3.15 -26.94 -9.06
N ASN A 276 2.41 -28.05 -9.11
CA ASN A 276 2.14 -28.93 -7.97
C ASN A 276 1.50 -28.19 -6.79
N ASP A 277 0.51 -27.34 -7.08
CA ASP A 277 -0.23 -26.65 -6.04
C ASP A 277 -0.89 -27.67 -5.10
N LEU A 278 -0.91 -27.35 -3.81
CA LEU A 278 -1.50 -28.19 -2.77
C LEU A 278 -2.97 -27.85 -2.51
N ASP A 279 -3.43 -26.72 -3.04
CA ASP A 279 -4.83 -26.34 -3.03
C ASP A 279 -5.66 -27.29 -3.92
N ASP A 280 -6.97 -27.34 -3.64
CA ASP A 280 -7.92 -28.13 -4.42
C ASP A 280 -7.88 -27.73 -5.90
N ALA A 281 -7.76 -28.71 -6.79
CA ALA A 281 -7.70 -28.48 -8.23
C ALA A 281 -8.99 -27.83 -8.77
N GLU A 282 -10.13 -28.12 -8.15
CA GLU A 282 -11.44 -27.55 -8.50
C GLU A 282 -11.59 -26.08 -8.06
N ARG A 283 -10.74 -25.61 -7.13
CA ARG A 283 -10.78 -24.22 -6.68
C ARG A 283 -10.31 -23.30 -7.81
N SER A 284 -11.07 -22.24 -8.04
CA SER A 284 -10.71 -21.19 -8.98
C SER A 284 -9.73 -20.17 -8.41
N MET A 285 -9.16 -19.34 -9.28
CA MET A 285 -8.23 -18.28 -8.93
C MET A 285 -8.77 -16.92 -9.37
N LEU A 286 -8.64 -15.91 -8.49
CA LEU A 286 -8.98 -14.52 -8.77
C LEU A 286 -7.79 -13.60 -8.54
N PHE A 287 -7.83 -12.43 -9.19
CA PHE A 287 -6.99 -11.30 -8.83
C PHE A 287 -7.66 -10.48 -7.72
N VAL A 288 -6.94 -10.17 -6.65
CA VAL A 288 -7.46 -9.44 -5.48
C VAL A 288 -7.21 -7.94 -5.54
N CYS A 289 -6.13 -7.52 -6.22
CA CYS A 289 -5.80 -6.12 -6.41
C CYS A 289 -4.88 -5.93 -7.62
N SER A 290 -4.77 -4.67 -8.05
CA SER A 290 -3.96 -4.27 -9.20
C SER A 290 -3.20 -2.97 -8.91
N ALA A 291 -2.07 -2.79 -9.59
CA ALA A 291 -1.41 -1.51 -9.74
C ALA A 291 -1.07 -1.25 -11.20
N THR A 292 -1.40 -0.07 -11.68
CA THR A 292 -1.03 0.40 -13.02
C THR A 292 0.20 1.28 -12.91
N HIS A 293 1.27 0.91 -13.61
CA HIS A 293 2.43 1.79 -13.77
C HIS A 293 2.52 2.30 -15.19
N LYS A 294 2.67 3.61 -15.33
CA LYS A 294 2.79 4.30 -16.61
C LYS A 294 4.04 5.15 -16.64
N THR A 295 4.85 4.91 -17.66
CA THR A 295 5.98 5.76 -18.05
C THR A 295 5.64 6.49 -19.35
N LYS A 296 6.57 7.26 -19.89
CA LYS A 296 6.38 7.96 -21.17
C LYS A 296 6.37 6.99 -22.38
N HIS A 297 7.02 5.85 -22.26
CA HIS A 297 7.26 4.93 -23.39
C HIS A 297 6.52 3.61 -23.27
N MET A 298 6.17 3.21 -22.06
CA MET A 298 5.52 1.93 -21.78
C MET A 298 4.62 2.06 -20.56
N PHE A 299 3.64 1.18 -20.48
CA PHE A 299 2.86 0.92 -19.28
C PHE A 299 2.84 -0.59 -19.03
N PHE A 300 2.63 -0.96 -17.77
CA PHE A 300 2.42 -2.34 -17.38
C PHE A 300 1.54 -2.37 -16.13
N PHE A 301 1.01 -3.55 -15.84
CA PHE A 301 0.20 -3.79 -14.66
C PHE A 301 0.89 -4.80 -13.77
N LEU A 302 0.77 -4.63 -12.45
CA LEU A 302 1.05 -5.67 -11.48
C LEU A 302 -0.28 -6.14 -10.90
N LEU A 303 -0.66 -7.38 -11.17
CA LEU A 303 -1.88 -8.00 -10.67
C LEU A 303 -1.54 -9.05 -9.63
N GLN A 304 -2.21 -9.01 -8.48
CA GLN A 304 -1.97 -9.97 -7.40
C GLN A 304 -3.07 -11.01 -7.31
N THR A 305 -2.73 -12.29 -7.26
CA THR A 305 -3.68 -13.37 -7.02
C THR A 305 -4.02 -13.55 -5.53
N GLU A 306 -5.02 -14.37 -5.22
CA GLU A 306 -5.38 -14.74 -3.84
C GLU A 306 -4.24 -15.38 -3.04
N GLN A 307 -3.30 -16.03 -3.72
CA GLN A 307 -2.12 -16.65 -3.10
C GLN A 307 -0.95 -15.68 -2.91
N GLY A 308 -1.12 -14.42 -3.31
CA GLY A 308 -0.11 -13.36 -3.18
C GLY A 308 0.88 -13.26 -4.33
N ASP A 309 0.66 -14.00 -5.43
CA ASP A 309 1.54 -13.97 -6.59
C ASP A 309 1.29 -12.72 -7.42
N LEU A 310 2.35 -11.95 -7.66
CA LEU A 310 2.32 -10.81 -8.55
C LEU A 310 2.64 -11.25 -9.96
N PHE A 311 1.77 -10.89 -10.89
CA PHE A 311 2.00 -11.03 -12.32
C PHE A 311 2.20 -9.66 -12.94
N LYS A 312 3.27 -9.53 -13.71
CA LYS A 312 3.45 -8.42 -14.65
C LYS A 312 2.62 -8.72 -15.88
N VAL A 313 1.67 -7.85 -16.16
CA VAL A 313 0.83 -7.93 -17.37
C VAL A 313 1.19 -6.77 -18.29
N THR A 314 1.43 -7.11 -19.56
CA THR A 314 1.70 -6.18 -20.65
C THR A 314 0.72 -6.45 -21.78
N LEU A 315 0.42 -5.40 -22.55
CA LEU A 315 -0.45 -5.50 -23.72
C LEU A 315 0.41 -5.21 -24.94
N GLU A 316 0.41 -6.11 -25.90
CA GLU A 316 0.98 -5.83 -27.21
C GLU A 316 -0.10 -5.27 -28.13
N SER A 317 0.26 -4.19 -28.81
CA SER A 317 -0.63 -3.50 -29.74
C SER A 317 0.07 -3.32 -31.07
N GLU A 318 -0.62 -3.69 -32.14
CA GLU A 318 -0.25 -3.33 -33.51
C GLU A 318 -1.18 -2.20 -33.95
N GLU A 319 -0.59 -1.05 -34.29
CA GLU A 319 -1.33 0.20 -34.51
C GLU A 319 -2.17 0.59 -33.27
N ASP A 320 -3.49 0.69 -33.41
CA ASP A 320 -4.43 1.01 -32.32
C ASP A 320 -5.18 -0.24 -31.80
N VAL A 321 -4.86 -1.43 -32.31
CA VAL A 321 -5.53 -2.70 -31.95
C VAL A 321 -4.62 -3.55 -31.08
N VAL A 322 -5.14 -4.02 -29.95
CA VAL A 322 -4.40 -4.94 -29.07
C VAL A 322 -4.45 -6.33 -29.68
N THR A 323 -3.29 -6.96 -29.82
CA THR A 323 -3.14 -8.29 -30.44
C THR A 323 -3.07 -9.39 -29.39
N GLU A 324 -2.35 -9.17 -28.30
CA GLU A 324 -2.19 -10.17 -27.24
C GLU A 324 -1.99 -9.57 -25.85
N ILE A 325 -2.44 -10.33 -24.85
CA ILE A 325 -2.18 -10.09 -23.44
C ILE A 325 -1.02 -10.99 -23.05
N ARG A 326 0.06 -10.39 -22.55
CA ARG A 326 1.20 -11.13 -22.00
C ARG A 326 1.20 -11.09 -20.48
N ILE A 327 1.37 -12.25 -19.86
CA ILE A 327 1.38 -12.44 -18.42
C ILE A 327 2.67 -13.14 -18.03
N LYS A 328 3.42 -12.52 -17.11
CA LYS A 328 4.69 -13.06 -16.59
C LYS A 328 4.74 -13.01 -15.07
N TYR A 329 5.19 -14.08 -14.44
CA TYR A 329 5.31 -14.14 -12.98
C TYR A 329 6.43 -13.24 -12.46
N PHE A 330 6.08 -12.28 -11.61
CA PHE A 330 6.97 -11.20 -11.17
C PHE A 330 7.67 -11.52 -9.84
N ASP A 331 6.92 -11.75 -8.77
CA ASP A 331 7.40 -12.17 -7.44
C ASP A 331 6.18 -12.47 -6.55
N THR A 332 6.37 -13.15 -5.41
CA THR A 332 5.28 -13.40 -4.44
C THR A 332 5.43 -12.49 -3.22
N VAL A 333 4.37 -11.76 -2.86
CA VAL A 333 4.31 -10.92 -1.64
C VAL A 333 3.07 -11.27 -0.82
N ALA A 334 2.96 -10.72 0.40
CA ALA A 334 1.74 -10.89 1.19
C ALA A 334 0.51 -10.33 0.46
N VAL A 335 -0.62 -11.03 0.53
CA VAL A 335 -1.90 -10.61 -0.05
C VAL A 335 -2.24 -9.18 0.38
N ALA A 336 -2.48 -8.30 -0.59
CA ALA A 336 -2.66 -6.88 -0.40
C ALA A 336 -4.08 -6.43 -0.74
N ALA A 337 -4.59 -5.50 0.07
CA ALA A 337 -5.82 -4.75 -0.22
C ALA A 337 -5.59 -3.62 -1.22
N GLY A 338 -4.33 -3.21 -1.41
CA GLY A 338 -3.95 -2.21 -2.40
C GLY A 338 -2.44 -2.19 -2.67
N LEU A 339 -2.09 -1.98 -3.94
CA LEU A 339 -0.72 -1.86 -4.42
C LEU A 339 -0.50 -0.46 -4.98
N CYS A 340 0.68 0.11 -4.73
CA CYS A 340 1.06 1.43 -5.24
C CYS A 340 2.47 1.37 -5.84
N VAL A 341 2.59 1.46 -7.17
CA VAL A 341 3.88 1.54 -7.86
C VAL A 341 4.30 3.00 -8.02
N LEU A 342 5.32 3.40 -7.27
CA LEU A 342 5.85 4.75 -7.27
C LEU A 342 6.88 4.95 -8.40
N ARG A 343 6.92 6.15 -8.96
CA ARG A 343 7.88 6.56 -10.01
C ARG A 343 9.34 6.51 -9.57
N THR A 344 9.60 6.48 -8.27
CA THR A 344 10.94 6.36 -7.69
C THR A 344 11.44 4.91 -7.66
N GLY A 345 10.70 3.96 -8.24
CA GLY A 345 11.10 2.54 -8.28
C GLY A 345 10.75 1.79 -7.00
N PHE A 346 9.70 2.21 -6.29
CA PHE A 346 9.21 1.50 -5.10
C PHE A 346 7.82 0.92 -5.35
N LEU A 347 7.57 -0.24 -4.76
CA LEU A 347 6.26 -0.87 -4.67
C LEU A 347 5.82 -0.89 -3.22
N PHE A 348 4.74 -0.18 -2.89
CA PHE A 348 4.10 -0.27 -1.59
C PHE A 348 2.98 -1.29 -1.63
N CYS A 349 3.04 -2.26 -0.71
CA CYS A 349 2.06 -3.33 -0.55
C CYS A 349 1.30 -3.14 0.76
N ALA A 350 0.06 -2.64 0.67
CA ALA A 350 -0.84 -2.55 1.81
C ALA A 350 -1.51 -3.92 2.04
N SER A 351 -0.85 -4.79 2.80
CA SER A 351 -1.41 -6.10 3.16
C SER A 351 -2.81 -6.01 3.78
N GLU A 352 -3.72 -6.91 3.39
CA GLU A 352 -5.08 -6.95 3.97
C GLU A 352 -5.07 -7.18 5.49
N PHE A 353 -4.13 -8.02 5.94
CA PHE A 353 -3.88 -8.35 7.33
C PHE A 353 -2.37 -8.39 7.61
N GLY A 354 -1.98 -8.15 8.87
CA GLY A 354 -0.59 -8.09 9.31
C GLY A 354 0.12 -6.83 8.83
N ASN A 355 1.45 -6.85 8.95
CA ASN A 355 2.34 -5.74 8.57
C ASN A 355 2.22 -5.42 7.07
N HIS A 356 2.48 -4.16 6.73
CA HIS A 356 2.57 -3.68 5.34
C HIS A 356 4.03 -3.53 4.94
N TYR A 357 4.30 -3.55 3.64
CA TYR A 357 5.68 -3.63 3.15
C TYR A 357 5.95 -2.57 2.08
N LEU A 358 7.16 -2.01 2.13
CA LEU A 358 7.73 -1.22 1.05
C LEU A 358 8.88 -1.99 0.43
N TYR A 359 8.75 -2.27 -0.87
CA TYR A 359 9.78 -2.91 -1.67
C TYR A 359 10.40 -1.91 -2.64
N GLN A 360 11.69 -2.08 -2.93
CA GLN A 360 12.35 -1.44 -4.05
C GLN A 360 12.36 -2.41 -5.24
N ILE A 361 11.97 -1.89 -6.41
CA ILE A 361 11.98 -2.62 -7.67
C ILE A 361 13.43 -2.58 -8.18
N ALA A 362 14.14 -3.70 -8.05
CA ALA A 362 15.50 -3.87 -8.56
C ALA A 362 15.50 -4.15 -10.06
N HIS A 363 14.55 -4.98 -10.51
CA HIS A 363 14.42 -5.40 -11.90
C HIS A 363 12.95 -5.36 -12.33
N LEU A 364 12.70 -5.07 -13.62
CA LEU A 364 11.35 -5.04 -14.19
C LEU A 364 10.85 -6.41 -14.63
N GLY A 365 11.63 -7.48 -14.43
CA GLY A 365 11.24 -8.85 -14.75
C GLY A 365 11.22 -9.19 -16.25
N ASP A 366 11.89 -8.40 -17.10
CA ASP A 366 11.94 -8.65 -18.56
C ASP A 366 13.08 -9.61 -18.95
N ASP A 367 14.28 -9.39 -18.41
CA ASP A 367 15.51 -10.09 -18.81
C ASP A 367 15.87 -11.31 -17.92
N ASP A 368 14.92 -12.20 -17.68
CA ASP A 368 15.14 -13.45 -16.92
C ASP A 368 14.68 -14.69 -17.70
N GLU A 369 15.09 -15.88 -17.23
CA GLU A 369 14.73 -17.17 -17.82
C GLU A 369 13.31 -17.62 -17.44
N GLU A 370 12.48 -16.74 -16.89
CA GLU A 370 11.12 -17.07 -16.47
C GLU A 370 10.18 -17.10 -17.69
N PRO A 371 9.27 -18.09 -17.75
CA PRO A 371 8.35 -18.21 -18.86
C PRO A 371 7.39 -17.01 -18.89
N GLU A 372 7.23 -16.44 -20.07
CA GLU A 372 6.20 -15.46 -20.40
C GLU A 372 5.08 -16.16 -21.15
N PHE A 373 3.84 -15.90 -20.74
CA PHE A 373 2.65 -16.51 -21.33
C PHE A 373 1.89 -15.48 -22.13
N SER A 374 1.35 -15.87 -23.29
CA SER A 374 0.55 -15.00 -24.15
C SER A 374 -0.84 -15.58 -24.37
N SER A 375 -1.85 -14.72 -24.51
CA SER A 375 -3.20 -15.10 -24.97
C SER A 375 -3.22 -15.73 -26.37
N ALA A 376 -2.20 -15.49 -27.20
CA ALA A 376 -2.10 -16.07 -28.54
C ALA A 376 -1.55 -17.50 -28.55
N MET A 377 -1.01 -17.99 -27.42
CA MET A 377 -0.51 -19.36 -27.32
C MET A 377 -1.67 -20.35 -27.35
N PRO A 378 -1.64 -21.37 -28.23
CA PRO A 378 -2.70 -22.35 -28.30
C PRO A 378 -2.68 -23.22 -27.03
N LEU A 379 -3.78 -23.19 -26.27
CA LEU A 379 -4.07 -24.09 -25.16
C LEU A 379 -5.34 -24.87 -25.49
N GLU A 380 -5.44 -26.12 -25.04
CA GLU A 380 -6.71 -26.84 -25.10
C GLU A 380 -7.72 -26.24 -24.11
N GLU A 381 -9.01 -26.44 -24.37
CA GLU A 381 -10.08 -25.89 -23.53
C GLU A 381 -10.01 -26.49 -22.12
N GLY A 382 -9.81 -25.63 -21.12
CA GLY A 382 -9.63 -26.02 -19.72
C GLY A 382 -8.18 -26.22 -19.27
N GLU A 383 -7.21 -26.12 -20.17
CA GLU A 383 -5.79 -26.06 -19.78
C GLU A 383 -5.38 -24.66 -19.32
N THR A 384 -4.32 -24.61 -18.51
CA THR A 384 -3.74 -23.36 -18.04
C THR A 384 -2.21 -23.43 -18.04
N PHE A 385 -1.59 -22.26 -17.95
CA PHE A 385 -0.16 -22.11 -17.82
C PHE A 385 0.32 -22.46 -16.42
N PHE A 386 1.56 -22.94 -16.31
CA PHE A 386 2.15 -23.31 -15.02
C PHE A 386 3.49 -22.62 -14.77
N PHE A 387 3.65 -22.05 -13.58
CA PHE A 387 4.89 -21.40 -13.13
C PHE A 387 5.37 -21.98 -11.79
N ALA A 388 6.64 -21.74 -11.45
CA ALA A 388 7.22 -22.16 -10.18
C ALA A 388 7.46 -20.93 -9.27
N PRO A 389 6.83 -20.86 -8.08
CA PRO A 389 7.12 -19.80 -7.12
C PRO A 389 8.59 -19.80 -6.72
N ARG A 390 9.12 -18.61 -6.47
CA ARG A 390 10.53 -18.40 -6.07
C ARG A 390 10.65 -17.29 -5.02
N PRO A 391 11.75 -17.25 -4.25
CA PRO A 391 12.08 -16.10 -3.39
C PRO A 391 12.22 -14.82 -4.20
N LEU A 392 12.03 -13.67 -3.54
CA LEU A 392 12.09 -12.35 -4.18
C LEU A 392 13.38 -12.17 -5.00
N LYS A 393 13.22 -11.89 -6.30
CA LYS A 393 14.34 -11.53 -7.20
C LYS A 393 14.19 -10.12 -7.77
N ASN A 394 12.97 -9.74 -8.12
CA ASN A 394 12.68 -8.44 -8.73
C ASN A 394 12.47 -7.36 -7.67
N LEU A 395 12.03 -7.76 -6.48
CA LEU A 395 11.78 -6.90 -5.32
C LEU A 395 12.82 -7.09 -4.21
N VAL A 396 13.21 -5.99 -3.58
CA VAL A 396 14.03 -5.99 -2.36
C VAL A 396 13.20 -5.36 -1.24
N LEU A 397 13.05 -6.06 -0.12
CA LEU A 397 12.35 -5.49 1.05
C LEU A 397 13.18 -4.35 1.65
N VAL A 398 12.59 -3.16 1.76
CA VAL A 398 13.27 -1.96 2.26
C VAL A 398 12.72 -1.53 3.61
N ASP A 399 11.40 -1.56 3.75
CA ASP A 399 10.75 -1.18 5.00
C ASP A 399 9.54 -2.05 5.30
N GLU A 400 9.28 -2.20 6.59
CA GLU A 400 8.14 -2.94 7.11
C GLU A 400 7.37 -2.02 8.06
N LEU A 401 6.13 -1.70 7.70
CA LEU A 401 5.24 -0.91 8.54
C LEU A 401 4.42 -1.84 9.41
N GLU A 402 4.70 -1.82 10.71
CA GLU A 402 4.02 -2.69 11.66
C GLU A 402 2.51 -2.44 11.72
N SER A 403 1.75 -3.53 11.75
CA SER A 403 0.31 -3.51 11.92
C SER A 403 -0.14 -4.65 12.82
N LEU A 404 -1.01 -4.31 13.75
CA LEU A 404 -1.59 -5.22 14.73
C LEU A 404 -2.88 -5.88 14.21
N SER A 405 -3.34 -5.54 13.00
CA SER A 405 -4.58 -6.07 12.45
C SER A 405 -4.39 -7.50 11.93
N PRO A 406 -5.33 -8.43 12.19
CA PRO A 406 -6.45 -8.33 13.12
C PRO A 406 -6.00 -8.70 14.54
N ILE A 407 -6.43 -7.94 15.54
CA ILE A 407 -6.28 -8.33 16.96
C ILE A 407 -7.43 -9.27 17.30
N MET A 408 -7.12 -10.54 17.56
CA MET A 408 -8.12 -11.57 17.87
C MET A 408 -8.36 -11.70 19.37
N SER A 409 -7.32 -11.49 20.17
CA SER A 409 -7.40 -11.50 21.62
C SER A 409 -6.33 -10.58 22.22
N ALA A 410 -6.65 -9.98 23.36
CA ALA A 410 -5.76 -9.10 24.11
C ALA A 410 -5.81 -9.44 25.59
N HIS A 411 -4.65 -9.58 26.22
CA HIS A 411 -4.53 -9.75 27.66
C HIS A 411 -3.57 -8.72 28.24
N ILE A 412 -3.96 -8.08 29.34
CA ILE A 412 -3.16 -7.05 30.01
C ILE A 412 -2.67 -7.66 31.31
N SER A 413 -1.37 -7.85 31.42
CA SER A 413 -0.73 -8.46 32.60
C SER A 413 0.71 -8.00 32.70
N ASP A 414 1.28 -8.04 33.91
CA ASP A 414 2.71 -7.83 34.13
C ASP A 414 3.39 -9.19 34.29
N LEU A 415 3.69 -9.86 33.18
CA LEU A 415 4.42 -11.15 33.24
C LEU A 415 5.94 -10.93 33.23
N ALA A 416 6.40 -9.74 32.84
CA ALA A 416 7.81 -9.39 32.78
C ALA A 416 8.34 -8.79 34.11
N ASN A 417 7.47 -8.53 35.09
CA ASN A 417 7.81 -7.84 36.35
C ASN A 417 8.45 -6.47 36.10
N GLU A 418 7.87 -5.68 35.17
CA GLU A 418 8.36 -4.36 34.78
C GLU A 418 7.60 -3.22 35.49
N ASP A 419 6.76 -3.53 36.48
CA ASP A 419 5.81 -2.64 37.20
C ASP A 419 4.69 -2.06 36.32
N THR A 420 4.99 -1.73 35.06
CA THR A 420 3.98 -1.36 34.05
C THR A 420 3.49 -2.60 33.32
N PRO A 421 2.17 -2.89 33.31
CA PRO A 421 1.65 -4.07 32.64
C PRO A 421 1.85 -4.00 31.13
N GLN A 422 2.14 -5.14 30.52
CA GLN A 422 2.30 -5.29 29.08
C GLN A 422 0.97 -5.71 28.43
N LEU A 423 0.80 -5.39 27.15
CA LEU A 423 -0.33 -5.87 26.36
C LEU A 423 0.13 -7.06 25.52
N TYR A 424 -0.41 -8.23 25.81
CA TYR A 424 -0.19 -9.46 25.04
C TYR A 424 -1.30 -9.60 24.01
N LEU A 425 -0.95 -9.50 22.73
CA LEU A 425 -1.89 -9.51 21.62
C LEU A 425 -1.69 -10.75 20.76
N ALA A 426 -2.73 -11.57 20.61
CA ALA A 426 -2.78 -12.60 19.58
C ALA A 426 -3.34 -11.95 18.30
N CYS A 427 -2.47 -11.74 17.31
CA CYS A 427 -2.83 -11.01 16.09
C CYS A 427 -2.23 -11.61 14.81
N GLY A 428 -2.86 -11.33 13.67
CA GLY A 428 -2.43 -11.79 12.35
C GLY A 428 -3.36 -12.83 11.72
N ARG A 429 -2.96 -13.38 10.58
CA ARG A 429 -3.79 -14.26 9.75
C ARG A 429 -2.98 -15.44 9.23
N GLY A 430 -3.51 -16.65 9.40
CA GLY A 430 -2.91 -17.88 8.88
C GLY A 430 -1.42 -18.01 9.28
N PRO A 431 -0.51 -18.26 8.32
CA PRO A 431 0.92 -18.42 8.62
C PRO A 431 1.62 -17.14 9.09
N ARG A 432 1.00 -15.96 8.92
CA ARG A 432 1.53 -14.65 9.36
C ARG A 432 0.97 -14.23 10.72
N SER A 433 0.48 -15.18 11.52
CA SER A 433 0.00 -14.93 12.88
C SER A 433 1.17 -14.78 13.86
N SER A 434 1.01 -13.94 14.88
CA SER A 434 2.04 -13.62 15.87
C SER A 434 1.42 -13.31 17.24
N LEU A 435 2.15 -13.65 18.30
CA LEU A 435 1.89 -13.15 19.66
C LEU A 435 2.80 -11.94 19.89
N ARG A 436 2.22 -10.74 19.97
CA ARG A 436 2.99 -9.49 20.16
C ARG A 436 2.86 -8.99 21.59
N VAL A 437 3.97 -8.57 22.17
CA VAL A 437 4.03 -7.97 23.50
C VAL A 437 4.28 -6.48 23.32
N LEU A 438 3.26 -5.66 23.62
CA LEU A 438 3.41 -4.21 23.55
C LEU A 438 3.78 -3.65 24.92
N ARG A 439 4.82 -2.83 24.92
CA ARG A 439 5.27 -2.04 26.06
C ARG A 439 5.12 -0.56 25.72
N HIS A 440 4.65 0.22 26.68
CA HIS A 440 4.62 1.66 26.50
C HIS A 440 6.02 2.24 26.73
N GLY A 441 6.62 2.81 25.69
CA GLY A 441 7.95 3.37 25.77
C GLY A 441 8.42 3.95 24.43
N LEU A 442 9.72 4.19 24.33
CA LEU A 442 10.38 4.54 23.09
C LEU A 442 10.91 3.28 22.42
N GLU A 443 10.85 3.24 21.09
CA GLU A 443 11.46 2.17 20.31
C GLU A 443 12.98 2.16 20.55
N VAL A 444 13.51 0.97 20.85
CA VAL A 444 14.94 0.76 21.02
C VAL A 444 15.43 -0.14 19.88
N THR A 445 16.19 0.44 18.96
CA THR A 445 16.83 -0.33 17.89
C THR A 445 18.10 -0.98 18.42
N GLU A 446 18.08 -2.31 18.51
CA GLU A 446 19.23 -3.09 18.97
C GLU A 446 20.31 -3.15 17.87
N MET A 447 21.40 -2.38 18.06
CA MET A 447 22.48 -2.30 17.07
C MET A 447 23.46 -3.47 17.15
N ALA A 448 23.68 -4.02 18.35
CA ALA A 448 24.57 -5.14 18.59
C ALA A 448 24.28 -5.80 19.94
N VAL A 449 24.42 -7.12 19.98
CA VAL A 449 24.29 -7.93 21.21
C VAL A 449 25.56 -8.72 21.41
N SER A 450 26.12 -8.64 22.62
CA SER A 450 27.22 -9.51 23.03
C SER A 450 27.02 -9.89 24.48
N GLU A 451 26.92 -11.19 24.73
CA GLU A 451 26.96 -11.71 26.09
C GLU A 451 28.33 -11.45 26.72
N LEU A 452 28.32 -10.99 27.97
CA LEU A 452 29.54 -10.76 28.75
C LEU A 452 29.65 -11.81 29.86
N PRO A 453 30.86 -12.34 30.14
CA PRO A 453 31.04 -13.29 31.22
C PRO A 453 30.94 -12.60 32.59
N GLY A 454 30.18 -13.21 33.52
CA GLY A 454 29.94 -12.68 34.87
C GLY A 454 28.83 -11.63 34.92
N ASN A 455 28.72 -10.90 36.05
CA ASN A 455 27.68 -9.89 36.24
C ASN A 455 28.20 -8.44 36.11
N PRO A 456 27.88 -7.71 35.01
CA PRO A 456 28.25 -6.30 34.84
C PRO A 456 27.68 -5.46 35.96
N ASN A 457 28.43 -4.45 36.41
CA ASN A 457 27.87 -3.41 37.27
C ASN A 457 27.85 -2.02 36.63
N ALA A 458 28.70 -1.75 35.62
CA ALA A 458 28.80 -0.45 34.99
C ALA A 458 29.47 -0.55 33.61
N VAL A 459 29.20 0.45 32.77
CA VAL A 459 29.81 0.65 31.45
C VAL A 459 30.07 2.15 31.26
N TRP A 460 31.21 2.48 30.66
CA TRP A 460 31.55 3.85 30.27
C TRP A 460 32.00 3.86 28.81
N THR A 461 31.82 4.99 28.16
CA THR A 461 32.22 5.19 26.76
C THR A 461 33.12 6.41 26.72
N VAL A 462 34.40 6.22 26.36
CA VAL A 462 35.42 7.28 26.41
C VAL A 462 36.09 7.42 25.05
N LYS A 463 36.16 8.66 24.53
CA LYS A 463 36.88 8.95 23.28
C LYS A 463 38.37 9.17 23.55
N THR A 464 39.20 8.76 22.61
CA THR A 464 40.66 8.94 22.66
C THR A 464 41.06 10.40 22.41
N ASN A 465 40.43 11.08 21.45
CA ASN A 465 40.79 12.44 21.05
C ASN A 465 39.61 13.43 21.17
N ALA A 466 39.93 14.72 21.31
CA ALA A 466 38.98 15.83 21.15
C ALA A 466 38.44 15.92 19.72
N ALA A 467 37.23 16.45 19.55
CA ALA A 467 36.65 16.71 18.24
C ALA A 467 37.46 17.79 17.49
N GLY A 468 38.01 17.46 16.32
CA GLY A 468 38.76 18.40 15.47
C GLY A 468 40.15 17.95 14.98
N TYR A 469 40.64 16.75 15.34
CA TYR A 469 41.89 16.21 14.79
C TYR A 469 41.72 15.63 13.36
N PRO A 470 42.73 15.70 12.47
CA PRO A 470 42.59 15.38 11.04
C PRO A 470 42.53 13.88 10.70
N HIS A 471 42.64 13.00 11.69
CA HIS A 471 42.47 11.56 11.48
C HIS A 471 41.01 11.19 11.70
N PRO A 472 40.43 10.29 10.86
CA PRO A 472 39.07 9.82 11.08
C PRO A 472 38.96 9.31 12.53
N PRO A 473 37.82 9.54 13.21
CA PRO A 473 37.66 9.12 14.58
C PRO A 473 37.79 7.59 14.62
N THR A 474 38.97 7.08 14.94
CA THR A 474 39.13 5.73 15.45
C THR A 474 38.54 5.80 16.85
N GLU A 475 37.22 5.59 16.92
CA GLU A 475 36.46 5.62 18.15
C GLU A 475 36.85 4.41 19.03
N GLU A 476 38.05 4.44 19.61
CA GLU A 476 38.44 3.46 20.63
C GLU A 476 37.65 3.75 21.91
N PHE A 477 36.39 3.38 21.90
CA PHE A 477 35.51 3.47 23.05
C PHE A 477 35.85 2.37 24.04
N MET A 478 36.18 2.77 25.25
CA MET A 478 36.57 1.84 26.29
C MET A 478 35.44 1.49 27.23
N SER A 479 34.74 0.40 26.96
CA SER A 479 33.75 -0.17 27.90
C SER A 479 34.45 -0.83 29.08
N LEU A 480 34.70 -0.09 30.18
CA LEU A 480 35.17 -0.70 31.42
C LEU A 480 34.01 -1.40 32.14
N TYR A 481 34.11 -2.72 32.25
CA TYR A 481 33.12 -3.57 32.92
C TYR A 481 33.64 -4.03 34.29
N ARG A 482 32.77 -4.09 35.30
CA ARG A 482 33.03 -4.76 36.60
C ARG A 482 32.18 -6.03 36.64
N GLY A 483 32.77 -7.22 36.51
CA GLY A 483 32.01 -8.46 36.72
C GLY A 483 32.79 -9.67 37.18
N LEU A 484 33.96 -9.43 37.75
CA LEU A 484 34.28 -10.01 39.05
C LEU A 484 34.72 -8.86 39.94
N LEU A 485 34.70 -9.03 41.27
CA LEU A 485 35.17 -8.03 42.25
C LEU A 485 36.59 -7.46 41.97
N THR A 486 37.31 -7.98 40.97
CA THR A 486 38.74 -7.74 40.70
C THR A 486 39.11 -7.47 39.23
N ALA A 487 38.18 -7.49 38.26
CA ALA A 487 38.55 -7.43 36.84
C ALA A 487 37.84 -6.32 36.06
N THR A 488 38.60 -5.70 35.14
CA THR A 488 38.13 -4.73 34.15
C THR A 488 38.33 -5.28 32.75
N LEU A 489 37.26 -5.39 31.97
CA LEU A 489 37.36 -5.61 30.53
C LEU A 489 37.46 -4.26 29.82
N VAL A 490 38.26 -4.19 28.75
CA VAL A 490 38.39 -3.01 27.89
C VAL A 490 38.22 -3.49 26.47
N LEU A 491 37.21 -2.94 25.79
CA LEU A 491 36.94 -3.19 24.39
C LEU A 491 37.42 -1.99 23.58
N SER A 492 37.85 -2.21 22.34
CA SER A 492 37.98 -1.16 21.34
C SER A 492 36.85 -1.32 20.32
N LEU A 493 36.22 -0.20 19.98
CA LEU A 493 35.17 -0.12 18.96
C LEU A 493 35.81 0.30 17.63
N GLU A 494 36.34 -0.69 16.92
CA GLU A 494 36.70 -0.55 15.51
C GLU A 494 35.56 -1.13 14.65
N ARG A 495 35.87 -1.79 13.53
CA ARG A 495 34.90 -2.57 12.74
C ARG A 495 34.44 -3.86 13.42
N ARG A 496 35.15 -4.33 14.45
CA ARG A 496 34.77 -5.48 15.29
C ARG A 496 35.16 -5.17 16.73
N TRP A 497 34.31 -5.58 17.67
CA TRP A 497 34.62 -5.57 19.09
C TRP A 497 35.83 -6.45 19.35
N LYS A 498 36.95 -5.85 19.75
CA LYS A 498 38.15 -6.58 20.13
C LYS A 498 38.50 -6.26 21.56
N ARG A 499 38.89 -7.30 22.30
CA ARG A 499 39.50 -7.11 23.62
C ARG A 499 40.82 -6.39 23.43
N SER A 500 40.88 -5.16 23.89
CA SER A 500 42.09 -4.36 23.82
C SER A 500 42.95 -4.60 25.05
N ARG A 501 44.27 -4.68 24.83
CA ARG A 501 45.31 -4.79 25.88
C ARG A 501 46.04 -3.45 26.04
N THR A 502 45.34 -2.32 25.93
CA THR A 502 45.90 -0.98 26.10
C THR A 502 46.31 -0.72 27.56
N PRO A 503 47.21 0.23 27.84
CA PRO A 503 47.62 0.58 29.22
C PRO A 503 46.47 0.99 30.15
N VAL A 504 45.31 1.36 29.59
CA VAL A 504 44.08 1.63 30.32
C VAL A 504 43.39 0.35 30.82
N SER A 505 43.63 -0.80 30.17
CA SER A 505 43.14 -2.13 30.58
C SER A 505 43.86 -2.67 31.82
N LEU A 506 45.02 -2.10 32.18
CA LEU A 506 45.86 -2.60 33.26
C LEU A 506 45.43 -2.03 34.62
N GLY A 507 44.79 -2.86 35.44
CA GLY A 507 44.55 -2.57 36.86
C GLY A 507 43.65 -3.63 37.51
N PRO A 508 44.03 -4.22 38.66
CA PRO A 508 43.25 -5.25 39.37
C PRO A 508 42.05 -4.69 40.13
N HIS A 509 41.77 -3.39 40.04
CA HIS A 509 40.72 -2.71 40.78
C HIS A 509 39.67 -2.13 39.83
N PRO A 510 38.37 -2.43 40.06
CA PRO A 510 37.31 -1.93 39.20
C PRO A 510 37.25 -0.40 39.26
N PRO A 511 37.10 0.29 38.12
CA PRO A 511 36.90 1.73 38.11
C PRO A 511 35.50 2.09 38.64
N TRP A 512 35.39 3.29 39.18
CA TRP A 512 34.13 3.99 39.44
C TRP A 512 33.79 4.98 38.34
N LEU A 513 34.80 5.46 37.62
CA LEU A 513 34.62 6.37 36.49
C LEU A 513 35.81 6.23 35.56
N ALA A 514 35.52 6.27 34.26
CA ALA A 514 36.51 6.55 33.23
C ALA A 514 36.03 7.74 32.41
N SER A 515 36.90 8.74 32.25
CA SER A 515 36.55 9.98 31.55
C SER A 515 37.77 10.59 30.87
N ARG A 516 37.53 11.36 29.81
CA ARG A 516 38.56 12.17 29.17
C ARG A 516 38.74 13.47 29.94
N LEU A 517 39.96 13.80 30.34
CA LEU A 517 40.30 15.00 31.12
C LEU A 517 40.97 16.09 30.26
N GLY A 518 41.65 15.71 29.17
CA GLY A 518 42.33 16.62 28.24
C GLY A 518 42.17 16.19 26.78
N ASP A 519 42.92 16.80 25.86
CA ASP A 519 42.78 16.54 24.42
C ASP A 519 43.18 15.12 24.01
N ASP A 520 44.18 14.56 24.71
CA ASP A 520 44.78 13.23 24.52
C ASP A 520 44.90 12.45 25.87
N ALA A 521 44.22 12.93 26.90
CA ALA A 521 44.39 12.46 28.27
C ALA A 521 43.13 11.79 28.83
N LEU A 522 43.30 10.55 29.31
CA LEU A 522 42.29 9.73 29.96
C LEU A 522 42.51 9.70 31.47
N SER A 523 41.42 9.67 32.22
CA SER A 523 41.43 9.53 33.67
C SER A 523 40.58 8.34 34.09
N ARG A 524 41.13 7.51 34.97
CA ARG A 524 40.48 6.35 35.56
C ARG A 524 40.45 6.51 37.07
N TYR A 525 39.27 6.54 37.65
CA TYR A 525 39.05 6.64 39.09
C TYR A 525 38.73 5.26 39.63
N THR A 526 39.46 4.79 40.63
CA THR A 526 39.17 3.55 41.37
C THR A 526 39.02 3.88 42.85
N GLN A 527 38.51 2.93 43.64
CA GLN A 527 38.39 3.11 45.09
C GLN A 527 39.73 3.43 45.79
N LYS A 528 40.87 3.01 45.23
CA LYS A 528 42.20 3.16 45.86
C LYS A 528 43.07 4.26 45.27
N TRP A 529 42.86 4.60 44.01
CA TRP A 529 43.73 5.54 43.30
C TRP A 529 43.03 6.16 42.08
N ILE A 530 43.53 7.33 41.70
CA ILE A 530 43.21 8.00 40.45
C ILE A 530 44.41 7.80 39.52
N ARG A 531 44.17 7.33 38.30
CA ARG A 531 45.20 7.18 37.28
C ARG A 531 44.91 8.11 36.13
N HIS A 532 45.83 9.04 35.93
CA HIS A 532 45.91 9.87 34.74
C HIS A 532 46.77 9.13 33.71
N ILE A 533 46.27 9.00 32.49
CA ILE A 533 46.90 8.29 31.37
C ILE A 533 46.96 9.29 30.24
N LYS A 534 48.17 9.72 29.91
CA LYS A 534 48.43 10.55 28.72
C LYS A 534 48.93 9.63 27.61
N SER A 535 48.44 9.81 26.38
CA SER A 535 48.91 9.03 25.22
C SER A 535 50.37 9.30 24.90
#